data_AF-A0A3E2GTA2-F1
#
_entry.id   AF-A0A3E2GTA2-F1
#
_cell.length_a   1.000
_cell.length_b   1.000
_cell.length_c   1.000
_cell.angle_alpha   90.00
_cell.angle_beta   90.00
_cell.angle_gamma   90.00
#
_symmetry.space_group_name_H-M   'P 1'
#
loop_
_entity.id
_entity.type
_entity.pdbx_description
1 polymer ?
#
loop_
_entity_poly.entity_id
_entity_poly.type
_entity_poly.pdbx_seq_one_letter_code
_entity_poly.pdbx_strand_id
1 'polypeptide(L)'
;MFAIDAASTSSDAIELCQVALDVLYTRACLLRFTKLVHHILEESNVTISGVIDGFSGSVHRWFSVVNLKQLREDAQESWTADPSTPLLLLAMLLLGTLQDCHHEDHSRRRKLYTTLKKLMLALTSPSEAPEPHLVQVEALVALYECGQGMAHQAQLTLSSALAMVSLMESEESDILIWRKISLIVLDRIIMLSSVSNNVPSLCTLTSPICKSVQSYIQKNSDTASASTGTPPSQQLYKMAEVALATGRVLHYVYCLEKGWTIGVKFLKGIQAEVSSPDASNGTTVQGCARCTVLHGVKKP
;
A
#
# COMPACT_ATOMS: atom_id res chain seq x y z
N MET A 1 10.11 -26.00 -21.65
CA MET A 1 11.41 -26.53 -21.21
C MET A 1 12.48 -25.62 -21.82
N PHE A 2 12.76 -24.50 -21.16
CA PHE A 2 13.81 -23.56 -21.56
C PHE A 2 14.88 -23.61 -20.48
N ALA A 3 16.04 -24.17 -20.82
CA ALA A 3 17.22 -24.08 -19.98
C ALA A 3 17.77 -22.66 -20.12
N ILE A 4 17.63 -21.85 -19.07
CA ILE A 4 18.32 -20.57 -18.96
C ILE A 4 19.62 -20.85 -18.20
N ASP A 5 20.74 -20.72 -18.90
CA ASP A 5 22.09 -20.85 -18.35
C ASP A 5 22.31 -19.84 -17.21
N ALA A 6 22.62 -20.35 -16.02
CA ALA A 6 22.78 -19.57 -14.79
C ALA A 6 24.06 -18.70 -14.74
N ALA A 7 24.90 -18.73 -15.78
CA ALA A 7 26.23 -18.15 -15.78
C ALA A 7 26.33 -16.66 -16.16
N SER A 8 25.30 -16.04 -16.75
CA SER A 8 25.33 -14.61 -17.13
C SER A 8 24.95 -13.65 -15.99
N THR A 9 24.35 -14.14 -14.90
CA THR A 9 23.59 -13.29 -13.96
C THR A 9 24.40 -12.46 -12.97
N SER A 10 25.73 -12.54 -12.99
CA SER A 10 26.61 -11.77 -12.10
C SER A 10 26.92 -10.36 -12.63
N SER A 11 26.92 -10.17 -13.96
CA SER A 11 27.26 -8.88 -14.57
C SER A 11 26.09 -7.90 -14.44
N ASP A 12 24.88 -8.36 -14.72
CA ASP A 12 23.67 -7.54 -14.75
C ASP A 12 23.30 -6.97 -13.38
N ALA A 13 23.61 -7.70 -12.30
CA ALA A 13 23.33 -7.27 -10.93
C ALA A 13 24.25 -6.12 -10.47
N ILE A 14 25.50 -6.11 -10.95
CA ILE A 14 26.47 -5.04 -10.70
C ILE A 14 26.07 -3.82 -11.53
N GLU A 15 25.70 -4.03 -12.80
CA GLU A 15 25.23 -2.97 -13.69
C GLU A 15 23.95 -2.30 -13.16
N LEU A 16 23.01 -3.08 -12.63
CA LEU A 16 21.80 -2.57 -11.97
C LEU A 16 22.08 -1.70 -10.74
N CYS A 17 23.08 -2.05 -9.93
CA CYS A 17 23.46 -1.24 -8.76
C CYS A 17 24.20 0.04 -9.18
N GLN A 18 25.02 -0.02 -10.24
CA GLN A 18 25.68 1.14 -10.82
C GLN A 18 24.65 2.10 -11.44
N VAL A 19 23.67 1.57 -12.19
CA VAL A 19 22.57 2.34 -12.78
C VAL A 19 21.71 3.00 -11.70
N ALA A 20 21.39 2.31 -10.60
CA ALA A 20 20.64 2.91 -9.49
C ALA A 20 21.37 4.09 -8.82
N LEU A 21 22.71 4.02 -8.72
CA LEU A 21 23.55 5.11 -8.25
C LEU A 21 23.63 6.27 -9.25
N ASP A 22 23.67 5.98 -10.54
CA ASP A 22 23.73 7.00 -11.60
C ASP A 22 22.36 7.67 -11.88
N VAL A 23 21.24 6.98 -11.63
CA VAL A 23 19.85 7.49 -11.76
C VAL A 23 19.60 8.71 -10.90
N LEU A 24 20.33 8.86 -9.79
CA LEU A 24 20.17 9.97 -8.86
C LEU A 24 20.58 11.35 -9.41
N TYR A 25 21.29 11.44 -10.55
CA TYR A 25 21.89 12.72 -10.95
C TYR A 25 21.70 13.19 -12.41
N THR A 26 21.18 12.38 -13.35
CA THR A 26 21.02 12.85 -14.75
C THR A 26 19.82 12.27 -15.52
N ARG A 27 19.22 13.09 -16.40
CA ARG A 27 18.16 12.71 -17.38
C ARG A 27 18.54 11.51 -18.26
N ALA A 28 19.84 11.33 -18.52
CA ALA A 28 20.38 10.19 -19.27
C ALA A 28 20.11 8.84 -18.57
N CYS A 29 20.08 8.83 -17.24
CA CYS A 29 19.87 7.62 -16.47
C CYS A 29 18.40 7.21 -16.40
N LEU A 30 17.47 8.16 -16.42
CA LEU A 30 16.05 7.88 -16.60
C LEU A 30 15.81 7.13 -17.92
N LEU A 31 16.39 7.60 -19.03
CA LEU A 31 16.28 6.91 -20.32
C LEU A 31 16.89 5.49 -20.28
N ARG A 32 18.02 5.30 -19.59
CA ARG A 32 18.61 3.96 -19.39
C ARG A 32 17.70 3.07 -18.55
N PHE A 33 17.10 3.61 -17.50
CA PHE A 33 16.17 2.88 -16.65
C PHE A 33 14.92 2.44 -17.43
N THR A 34 14.29 3.35 -18.16
CA THR A 34 13.13 3.01 -19.01
C THR A 34 13.49 1.94 -20.05
N LYS A 35 14.67 2.05 -20.69
CA LYS A 35 15.18 1.01 -21.60
C LYS A 35 15.38 -0.33 -20.92
N LEU A 36 15.91 -0.33 -19.70
CA LEU A 36 16.08 -1.55 -18.92
C LEU A 36 14.74 -2.20 -18.57
N VAL A 37 13.75 -1.40 -18.15
CA VAL A 37 12.39 -1.92 -17.91
C VAL A 37 11.81 -2.53 -19.18
N HIS A 38 11.96 -1.86 -20.33
CA HIS A 38 11.54 -2.40 -21.60
C HIS A 38 12.22 -3.73 -21.92
N HIS A 39 13.54 -3.81 -21.72
CA HIS A 39 14.29 -5.05 -21.93
C HIS A 39 13.80 -6.19 -21.02
N ILE A 40 13.57 -5.92 -19.73
CA ILE A 40 12.99 -6.90 -18.79
C ILE A 40 11.62 -7.39 -19.27
N LEU A 41 10.78 -6.51 -19.83
CA LEU A 41 9.47 -6.87 -20.38
C LEU A 41 9.60 -7.73 -21.64
N GLU A 42 10.51 -7.38 -22.55
CA GLU A 42 10.82 -8.15 -23.76
C GLU A 42 11.35 -9.55 -23.43
N GLU A 43 12.31 -9.66 -22.51
CA GLU A 43 12.84 -10.96 -22.03
C GLU A 43 11.76 -11.79 -21.32
N SER A 44 10.73 -11.13 -20.77
CA SER A 44 9.57 -11.80 -20.20
C SER A 44 8.51 -12.20 -21.23
N ASN A 45 8.67 -11.78 -22.50
CA ASN A 45 7.66 -11.90 -23.55
C ASN A 45 6.31 -11.29 -23.14
N VAL A 46 6.33 -10.18 -22.39
CA VAL A 46 5.14 -9.48 -21.93
C VAL A 46 5.13 -8.06 -22.49
N THR A 47 4.02 -7.67 -23.09
CA THR A 47 3.81 -6.29 -23.57
C THR A 47 3.32 -5.40 -22.43
N ILE A 48 3.57 -4.09 -22.52
CA ILE A 48 3.06 -3.12 -21.53
C ILE A 48 1.53 -3.21 -21.39
N SER A 49 0.81 -3.28 -22.53
CA SER A 49 -0.66 -3.50 -22.50
C SER A 49 -0.98 -4.80 -21.79
N GLY A 50 -0.25 -5.89 -22.07
CA GLY A 50 -0.42 -7.17 -21.38
C GLY A 50 -0.26 -7.07 -19.86
N VAL A 51 0.74 -6.32 -19.37
CA VAL A 51 0.91 -6.06 -17.93
C VAL A 51 -0.30 -5.32 -17.36
N ILE A 52 -0.71 -4.21 -17.99
CA ILE A 52 -1.82 -3.38 -17.53
C ILE A 52 -3.13 -4.16 -17.56
N ASP A 53 -3.40 -4.91 -18.64
CA ASP A 53 -4.61 -5.71 -18.82
C ASP A 53 -4.64 -6.87 -17.80
N GLY A 54 -3.52 -7.56 -17.61
CA GLY A 54 -3.37 -8.61 -16.62
C GLY A 54 -3.61 -8.10 -15.20
N PHE A 55 -3.01 -6.96 -14.85
CA PHE A 55 -3.24 -6.30 -13.56
C PHE A 55 -4.69 -5.84 -13.39
N SER A 56 -5.28 -5.26 -14.44
CA SER A 56 -6.67 -4.78 -14.46
C SER A 56 -7.67 -5.90 -14.19
N GLY A 57 -7.47 -7.04 -14.84
CA GLY A 57 -8.35 -8.20 -14.72
C GLY A 57 -8.26 -8.94 -13.38
N SER A 58 -7.13 -8.82 -12.68
CA SER A 58 -6.83 -9.62 -11.48
C SER A 58 -6.84 -8.83 -10.18
N VAL A 59 -5.91 -7.89 -10.01
CA VAL A 59 -5.66 -7.17 -8.76
C VAL A 59 -6.47 -5.89 -8.67
N HIS A 60 -6.54 -5.12 -9.76
CA HIS A 60 -7.13 -3.78 -9.74
C HIS A 60 -8.61 -3.75 -9.31
N ARG A 61 -9.36 -4.83 -9.60
CA ARG A 61 -10.78 -4.96 -9.24
C ARG A 61 -11.03 -4.85 -7.75
N TRP A 62 -10.12 -5.32 -6.90
CA TRP A 62 -10.28 -5.27 -5.44
C TRP A 62 -9.22 -4.41 -4.76
N PHE A 63 -8.17 -4.00 -5.49
CA PHE A 63 -7.11 -3.12 -5.03
C PHE A 63 -6.83 -1.99 -6.04
N SER A 64 -7.70 -0.99 -6.04
CA SER A 64 -7.71 0.09 -7.05
C SER A 64 -6.78 1.26 -6.73
N VAL A 65 -5.53 0.97 -6.35
CA VAL A 65 -4.55 2.02 -5.97
C VAL A 65 -4.02 2.82 -7.17
N VAL A 66 -4.11 2.25 -8.39
CA VAL A 66 -3.59 2.83 -9.63
C VAL A 66 -4.73 3.39 -10.49
N ASN A 67 -4.58 4.60 -11.02
CA ASN A 67 -5.47 5.11 -12.06
C ASN A 67 -5.05 4.50 -13.41
N LEU A 68 -5.70 3.41 -13.82
CA LEU A 68 -5.35 2.71 -15.06
C LEU A 68 -5.62 3.50 -16.33
N LYS A 69 -6.57 4.45 -16.30
CA LYS A 69 -6.85 5.31 -17.44
C LYS A 69 -5.65 6.23 -17.69
N GLN A 70 -5.24 6.96 -16.65
CA GLN A 70 -4.06 7.82 -16.68
C GLN A 70 -2.81 7.03 -17.09
N LEU A 71 -2.58 5.88 -16.46
CA LEU A 71 -1.40 5.06 -16.78
C LEU A 71 -1.36 4.61 -18.26
N ARG A 72 -2.50 4.34 -18.89
CA ARG A 72 -2.54 3.99 -20.32
C ARG A 72 -2.23 5.19 -21.20
N GLU A 73 -2.74 6.38 -20.84
CA GLU A 73 -2.43 7.63 -21.52
C GLU A 73 -0.91 7.94 -21.41
N ASP A 74 -0.35 7.84 -20.20
CA ASP A 74 1.07 8.04 -19.94
C ASP A 74 1.95 7.04 -20.71
N ALA A 75 1.49 5.79 -20.81
CA ALA A 75 2.18 4.74 -21.58
C ALA A 75 2.15 4.98 -23.09
N GLN A 76 1.16 5.72 -23.61
CA GLN A 76 1.04 6.03 -25.04
C GLN A 76 1.84 7.27 -25.44
N GLU A 77 1.85 8.32 -24.61
CA GLU A 77 2.40 9.63 -24.99
C GLU A 77 3.94 9.67 -24.87
N SER A 78 4.48 9.38 -23.68
CA SER A 78 5.90 9.06 -23.47
C SER A 78 6.14 8.71 -22.00
N TRP A 79 6.12 7.43 -21.67
CA TRP A 79 6.53 6.91 -20.35
C TRP A 79 7.99 7.21 -19.93
N THR A 80 8.75 7.92 -20.75
CA THR A 80 10.07 8.48 -20.39
C THR A 80 9.99 9.80 -19.61
N ALA A 81 8.80 10.41 -19.52
CA ALA A 81 8.61 11.68 -18.83
C ALA A 81 8.67 11.54 -17.31
N ASP A 82 8.17 10.41 -16.77
CA ASP A 82 8.07 10.16 -15.34
C ASP A 82 8.87 8.90 -14.93
N PRO A 83 9.91 9.02 -14.08
CA PRO A 83 10.70 7.89 -13.57
C PRO A 83 9.90 6.87 -12.79
N SER A 84 8.76 7.25 -12.22
CA SER A 84 7.92 6.38 -11.40
C SER A 84 6.98 5.50 -12.23
N THR A 85 6.72 5.83 -13.51
CA THR A 85 5.89 5.00 -14.41
C THR A 85 6.52 3.64 -14.72
N PRO A 86 7.80 3.54 -15.15
CA PRO A 86 8.43 2.24 -15.37
C PRO A 86 8.53 1.40 -14.09
N LEU A 87 8.72 2.02 -12.92
CA LEU A 87 8.67 1.30 -11.64
C LEU A 87 7.28 0.71 -11.37
N LEU A 88 6.23 1.46 -11.66
CA LEU A 88 4.87 1.01 -11.47
C LEU A 88 4.56 -0.21 -12.34
N LEU A 89 5.03 -0.21 -13.59
CA LEU A 89 4.92 -1.37 -14.48
C LEU A 89 5.68 -2.58 -13.95
N LEU A 90 6.89 -2.40 -13.42
CA LEU A 90 7.64 -3.50 -12.77
C LEU A 90 6.92 -4.03 -11.53
N ALA A 91 6.31 -3.17 -10.71
CA ALA A 91 5.53 -3.58 -9.54
C ALA A 91 4.27 -4.38 -9.93
N MET A 92 3.58 -3.96 -11.01
CA MET A 92 2.47 -4.72 -11.58
C MET A 92 2.91 -6.08 -12.12
N LEU A 93 4.03 -6.11 -12.87
CA LEU A 93 4.62 -7.36 -13.37
C LEU A 93 4.95 -8.30 -12.20
N LEU A 94 5.58 -7.79 -11.14
CA LEU A 94 5.90 -8.56 -9.95
C LEU A 94 4.66 -9.20 -9.33
N LEU A 95 3.54 -8.47 -9.21
CA LEU A 95 2.28 -9.04 -8.73
C LEU A 95 1.69 -10.08 -9.68
N GLY A 96 1.81 -9.88 -10.99
CA GLY A 96 1.39 -10.87 -11.99
C GLY A 96 2.05 -12.24 -11.77
N THR A 97 3.32 -12.24 -11.35
CA THR A 97 4.06 -13.48 -11.04
C THR A 97 3.58 -14.23 -9.79
N LEU A 98 2.67 -13.65 -8.98
CA LEU A 98 2.09 -14.37 -7.83
C LEU A 98 1.14 -15.49 -8.25
N GLN A 99 0.57 -15.41 -9.46
CA GLN A 99 -0.40 -16.40 -9.95
C GLN A 99 0.27 -17.71 -10.38
N ASP A 100 1.54 -17.63 -10.80
CA ASP A 100 2.29 -18.79 -11.29
C ASP A 100 3.07 -19.45 -10.15
N CYS A 101 2.66 -20.66 -9.79
CA CYS A 101 3.28 -21.48 -8.74
C CYS A 101 4.37 -22.41 -9.27
N HIS A 102 5.08 -22.03 -10.33
CA HIS A 102 6.21 -22.83 -10.82
C HIS A 102 7.45 -22.59 -9.95
N HIS A 103 8.06 -23.70 -9.49
CA HIS A 103 9.21 -23.64 -8.58
C HIS A 103 10.43 -22.93 -9.20
N GLU A 104 10.62 -23.05 -10.52
CA GLU A 104 11.73 -22.42 -11.23
C GLU A 104 11.65 -20.88 -11.20
N ASP A 105 10.44 -20.32 -11.09
CA ASP A 105 10.22 -18.87 -11.10
C ASP A 105 10.51 -18.19 -9.76
N HIS A 106 10.72 -18.94 -8.67
CA HIS A 106 11.04 -18.33 -7.36
C HIS A 106 12.31 -17.48 -7.40
N SER A 107 13.36 -17.94 -8.09
CA SER A 107 14.61 -17.16 -8.18
C SER A 107 14.40 -15.87 -8.98
N ARG A 108 13.62 -15.92 -10.07
CA ARG A 108 13.34 -14.75 -10.90
C ARG A 108 12.53 -13.71 -10.13
N ARG A 109 11.47 -14.14 -9.43
CA ARG A 109 10.63 -13.28 -8.58
C ARG A 109 11.44 -12.59 -7.49
N ARG A 110 12.30 -13.34 -6.79
CA ARG A 110 13.15 -12.78 -5.75
C ARG A 110 14.12 -11.72 -6.29
N LYS A 111 14.71 -11.96 -7.47
CA LYS A 111 15.58 -10.99 -8.16
C LYS A 111 14.80 -9.72 -8.53
N LEU A 112 13.65 -9.86 -9.19
CA LEU A 112 12.79 -8.73 -9.57
C LEU A 112 12.37 -7.90 -8.35
N TYR A 113 11.89 -8.54 -7.28
CA TYR A 113 11.55 -7.87 -6.03
C TYR A 113 12.73 -7.10 -5.43
N THR A 114 13.90 -7.74 -5.33
CA THR A 114 15.10 -7.11 -4.75
C THR A 114 15.55 -5.91 -5.59
N THR A 115 15.53 -6.05 -6.92
CA THR A 115 15.83 -4.96 -7.86
C THR A 115 14.85 -3.80 -7.69
N LEU A 116 13.55 -4.09 -7.63
CA LEU A 116 12.51 -3.08 -7.43
C LEU A 116 12.72 -2.32 -6.12
N LYS A 117 13.00 -2.99 -4.99
CA LYS A 117 13.28 -2.34 -3.70
C LYS A 117 14.49 -1.40 -3.76
N LYS A 118 15.56 -1.81 -4.44
CA LYS A 118 16.76 -0.98 -4.62
C LYS A 118 16.46 0.28 -5.45
N LEU A 119 15.71 0.13 -6.53
CA LEU A 119 15.33 1.25 -7.40
C LEU A 119 14.39 2.23 -6.68
N MET A 120 13.44 1.71 -5.90
CA MET A 120 12.58 2.55 -5.06
C MET A 120 13.41 3.35 -4.07
N LEU A 121 14.34 2.71 -3.35
CA LEU A 121 15.21 3.41 -2.42
C LEU A 121 16.03 4.52 -3.10
N ALA A 122 16.51 4.28 -4.32
CA ALA A 122 17.20 5.29 -5.11
C ALA A 122 16.27 6.45 -5.52
N LEU A 123 15.00 6.18 -5.87
CA LEU A 123 14.06 7.21 -6.28
C LEU A 123 13.39 7.96 -5.11
N THR A 124 13.35 7.38 -3.91
CA THR A 124 12.88 8.03 -2.67
C THR A 124 13.94 8.95 -2.05
N SER A 125 14.94 9.38 -2.82
CA SER A 125 15.86 10.46 -2.44
C SER A 125 15.06 11.70 -1.98
N PRO A 126 15.55 12.53 -1.04
CA PRO A 126 14.87 13.73 -0.56
C PRO A 126 14.71 14.78 -1.67
N SER A 127 13.78 14.51 -2.58
CA SER A 127 13.19 15.47 -3.51
C SER A 127 12.16 16.31 -2.75
N GLU A 128 11.97 17.56 -3.18
CA GLU A 128 11.03 18.49 -2.56
C GLU A 128 9.56 18.05 -2.68
N ALA A 129 9.23 17.16 -3.62
CA ALA A 129 7.88 16.62 -3.80
C ALA A 129 7.89 15.11 -4.03
N PRO A 130 6.97 14.34 -3.40
CA PRO A 130 6.82 12.91 -3.66
C PRO A 130 6.26 12.68 -5.07
N GLU A 131 6.93 11.83 -5.84
CA GLU A 131 6.48 11.44 -7.18
C GLU A 131 5.12 10.72 -7.13
N PRO A 132 4.21 10.98 -8.09
CA PRO A 132 2.80 10.62 -7.98
C PRO A 132 2.54 9.11 -8.00
N HIS A 133 3.42 8.31 -8.61
CA HIS A 133 3.27 6.85 -8.63
C HIS A 133 4.07 6.14 -7.52
N LEU A 134 4.98 6.80 -6.79
CA LEU A 134 5.77 6.09 -5.76
C LEU A 134 4.89 5.50 -4.65
N VAL A 135 3.85 6.22 -4.21
CA VAL A 135 2.84 5.67 -3.28
C VAL A 135 2.18 4.40 -3.84
N GLN A 136 1.90 4.39 -5.14
CA GLN A 136 1.26 3.24 -5.80
C GLN A 136 2.23 2.07 -5.88
N VAL A 137 3.49 2.32 -6.26
CA VAL A 137 4.56 1.32 -6.28
C VAL A 137 4.73 0.69 -4.90
N GLU A 138 4.87 1.51 -3.84
CA GLU A 138 5.00 1.01 -2.47
C GLU A 138 3.78 0.19 -2.03
N ALA A 139 2.57 0.64 -2.35
CA ALA A 139 1.36 -0.10 -2.04
C ALA A 139 1.33 -1.49 -2.72
N LEU A 140 1.72 -1.58 -4.00
CA LEU A 140 1.79 -2.85 -4.73
C LEU A 140 2.90 -3.76 -4.18
N VAL A 141 4.04 -3.19 -3.79
CA VAL A 141 5.14 -3.94 -3.18
C VAL A 141 4.77 -4.46 -1.79
N ALA A 142 4.13 -3.65 -0.97
CA ALA A 142 3.60 -4.08 0.33
C ALA A 142 2.56 -5.19 0.17
N LEU A 143 1.72 -5.13 -0.87
CA LEU A 143 0.78 -6.19 -1.20
C LEU A 143 1.50 -7.48 -1.61
N TYR A 144 2.54 -7.38 -2.45
CA TYR A 144 3.38 -8.53 -2.80
C TYR A 144 4.04 -9.16 -1.57
N GLU A 145 4.63 -8.33 -0.69
CA GLU A 145 5.27 -8.78 0.55
C GLU A 145 4.28 -9.52 1.45
N CYS A 146 3.06 -9.00 1.58
CA CYS A 146 1.97 -9.67 2.30
C CYS A 146 1.61 -11.02 1.67
N GLY A 147 1.47 -11.08 0.34
CA GLY A 147 1.17 -12.33 -0.39
C GLY A 147 2.27 -13.39 -0.29
N GLN A 148 3.51 -12.99 -0.01
CA GLN A 148 4.64 -13.89 0.24
C GLN A 148 4.82 -14.27 1.72
N GLY A 149 3.90 -13.85 2.60
CA GLY A 149 3.99 -14.10 4.05
C GLY A 149 5.02 -13.22 4.78
N MET A 150 5.55 -12.19 4.14
CA MET A 150 6.51 -11.23 4.71
C MET A 150 5.77 -10.06 5.39
N ALA A 151 4.92 -10.39 6.36
CA ALA A 151 4.03 -9.45 7.03
C ALA A 151 4.73 -8.20 7.61
N HIS A 152 5.88 -8.39 8.26
CA HIS A 152 6.62 -7.28 8.88
C HIS A 152 7.17 -6.33 7.82
N GLN A 153 7.74 -6.86 6.74
CA GLN A 153 8.22 -6.07 5.61
C GLN A 153 7.08 -5.31 4.94
N ALA A 154 5.94 -5.99 4.71
CA ALA A 154 4.74 -5.37 4.17
C ALA A 154 4.28 -4.17 5.00
N GLN A 155 4.34 -4.30 6.33
CA GLN A 155 4.00 -3.21 7.24
C GLN A 155 4.99 -2.04 7.14
N LEU A 156 6.30 -2.30 7.07
CA LEU A 156 7.30 -1.24 6.90
C LEU A 156 7.11 -0.49 5.58
N THR A 157 6.89 -1.23 4.47
CA THR A 157 6.62 -0.64 3.16
C THR A 157 5.31 0.16 3.17
N LEU A 158 4.24 -0.36 3.78
CA LEU A 158 2.98 0.36 3.91
C LEU A 158 3.12 1.62 4.77
N SER A 159 3.94 1.58 5.84
CA SER A 159 4.22 2.75 6.67
C SER A 159 4.91 3.86 5.88
N SER A 160 5.82 3.51 4.97
CA SER A 160 6.44 4.46 4.03
C SER A 160 5.39 5.11 3.12
N ALA A 161 4.46 4.30 2.59
CA ALA A 161 3.45 4.77 1.65
C ALA A 161 2.47 5.74 2.33
N LEU A 162 2.10 5.43 3.57
CA LEU A 162 1.27 6.30 4.40
C LEU A 162 1.97 7.62 4.71
N ALA A 163 3.27 7.59 5.03
CA ALA A 163 4.05 8.80 5.27
C ALA A 163 4.09 9.69 4.02
N MET A 164 4.33 9.11 2.83
CA MET A 164 4.27 9.87 1.56
C MET A 164 2.88 10.47 1.31
N VAL A 165 1.80 9.71 1.55
CA VAL A 165 0.44 10.26 1.41
C VAL A 165 0.18 11.42 2.36
N SER A 166 0.69 11.36 3.59
CA SER A 166 0.57 12.47 4.54
C SER A 166 1.32 13.73 4.08
N LEU A 167 2.40 13.58 3.32
CA LEU A 167 3.10 14.72 2.69
C LEU A 167 2.32 15.34 1.52
N MET A 168 1.39 14.59 0.92
CA MET A 168 0.55 15.05 -0.21
C MET A 168 -0.77 15.69 0.24
N GLU A 169 -1.02 15.85 1.56
CA GLU A 169 -2.33 16.25 2.11
C GLU A 169 -2.78 17.69 1.76
N SER A 170 -1.98 18.50 1.05
CA SER A 170 -2.38 19.84 0.62
C SER A 170 -3.46 19.84 -0.48
N GLU A 171 -3.64 18.72 -1.19
CA GLU A 171 -4.59 18.63 -2.32
C GLU A 171 -5.66 17.56 -2.05
N GLU A 172 -6.84 17.96 -1.56
CA GLU A 172 -8.01 17.07 -1.48
C GLU A 172 -8.54 16.76 -2.90
N SER A 173 -7.95 15.78 -3.56
CA SER A 173 -8.42 15.22 -4.82
C SER A 173 -9.08 13.85 -4.62
N ASP A 174 -10.06 13.51 -5.45
CA ASP A 174 -10.68 12.18 -5.45
C ASP A 174 -9.64 11.06 -5.64
N ILE A 175 -8.62 11.32 -6.47
CA ILE A 175 -7.49 10.39 -6.70
C ILE A 175 -6.76 10.09 -5.39
N LEU A 176 -6.50 11.12 -4.58
CA LEU A 176 -5.86 10.94 -3.27
C LEU A 176 -6.72 10.12 -2.33
N ILE A 177 -8.04 10.34 -2.32
CA ILE A 177 -8.98 9.54 -1.52
C ILE A 177 -8.96 8.06 -1.93
N TRP A 178 -8.91 7.75 -3.23
CA TRP A 178 -8.86 6.36 -3.71
C TRP A 178 -7.59 5.65 -3.25
N ARG A 179 -6.44 6.35 -3.29
CA ARG A 179 -5.18 5.85 -2.75
C ARG A 179 -5.30 5.60 -1.24
N LYS A 180 -5.85 6.55 -0.48
CA LYS A 180 -6.07 6.41 0.96
C LYS A 180 -6.92 5.18 1.30
N ILE A 181 -8.02 4.97 0.58
CA ILE A 181 -8.89 3.79 0.77
C ILE A 181 -8.11 2.50 0.50
N SER A 182 -7.35 2.45 -0.59
CA SER A 182 -6.54 1.28 -0.95
C SER A 182 -5.50 0.98 0.14
N LEU A 183 -4.80 1.98 0.67
CA LEU A 183 -3.84 1.79 1.76
C LEU A 183 -4.50 1.29 3.06
N ILE A 184 -5.71 1.77 3.38
CA ILE A 184 -6.47 1.25 4.54
C ILE A 184 -6.85 -0.21 4.31
N VAL A 185 -7.32 -0.58 3.12
CA VAL A 185 -7.63 -1.98 2.76
C VAL A 185 -6.39 -2.85 2.94
N LEU A 186 -5.23 -2.40 2.45
CA LEU A 186 -3.98 -3.13 2.58
C LEU A 186 -3.54 -3.29 4.04
N ASP A 187 -3.67 -2.26 4.88
CA ASP A 187 -3.44 -2.36 6.33
C ASP A 187 -4.27 -3.49 6.94
N ARG A 188 -5.56 -3.58 6.57
CA ARG A 188 -6.44 -4.64 7.11
C ARG A 188 -6.04 -6.03 6.62
N ILE A 189 -5.63 -6.16 5.36
CA ILE A 189 -5.15 -7.43 4.82
C ILE A 189 -3.87 -7.87 5.56
N ILE A 190 -2.90 -6.97 5.74
CA ILE A 190 -1.65 -7.27 6.45
C ILE A 190 -1.94 -7.70 7.89
N MET A 191 -2.82 -6.99 8.59
CA MET A 191 -3.24 -7.35 9.95
C MET A 191 -3.93 -8.72 10.01
N LEU A 192 -4.86 -9.00 9.10
CA LEU A 192 -5.57 -10.29 9.03
C LEU A 192 -4.61 -11.44 8.77
N SER A 193 -3.62 -11.24 7.90
CA SER A 193 -2.56 -12.22 7.64
C SER A 193 -1.59 -12.40 8.81
N SER A 194 -1.61 -11.50 9.80
CA SER A 194 -0.62 -11.43 10.88
C SER A 194 -1.25 -11.52 12.27
N VAL A 195 -2.48 -12.02 12.38
CA VAL A 195 -3.22 -12.09 13.66
C VAL A 195 -2.39 -12.81 14.73
N SER A 196 -1.71 -13.90 14.37
CA SER A 196 -0.83 -14.65 15.30
C SER A 196 0.37 -13.83 15.82
N ASN A 197 0.84 -12.88 15.02
CA ASN A 197 2.09 -12.15 15.27
C ASN A 197 1.86 -10.86 16.06
N ASN A 198 0.63 -10.57 16.49
CA ASN A 198 0.28 -9.40 17.29
C ASN A 198 0.72 -8.07 16.66
N VAL A 199 0.68 -7.97 15.34
CA VAL A 199 1.11 -6.77 14.62
C VAL A 199 0.04 -5.67 14.78
N PRO A 200 0.38 -4.49 15.33
CA PRO A 200 -0.59 -3.41 15.50
C PRO A 200 -0.96 -2.79 14.15
N SER A 201 -2.20 -2.29 14.05
CA SER A 201 -2.66 -1.50 12.90
C SER A 201 -1.84 -0.22 12.75
N LEU A 202 -1.42 0.11 11.53
CA LEU A 202 -0.87 1.43 11.22
C LEU A 202 -2.01 2.45 11.07
N CYS A 203 -3.06 2.07 10.34
CA CYS A 203 -4.23 2.90 10.11
C CYS A 203 -5.23 2.79 11.27
N THR A 204 -4.95 3.38 12.42
CA THR A 204 -5.95 3.45 13.51
C THR A 204 -7.17 4.25 13.06
N LEU A 205 -8.37 3.95 13.58
CA LEU A 205 -9.59 4.70 13.23
C LEU A 205 -9.49 6.20 13.56
N THR A 206 -8.59 6.54 14.47
CA THR A 206 -8.28 7.91 14.87
C THR A 206 -7.29 8.62 13.97
N SER A 207 -6.60 7.87 13.10
CA SER A 207 -5.61 8.42 12.18
C SER A 207 -6.25 9.45 11.23
N PRO A 208 -5.51 10.49 10.83
CA PRO A 208 -5.99 11.49 9.87
C PRO A 208 -6.49 10.86 8.56
N ILE A 209 -5.79 9.82 8.08
CA ILE A 209 -6.19 9.09 6.87
C ILE A 209 -7.56 8.44 7.01
N CYS A 210 -7.84 7.72 8.11
CA CYS A 210 -9.15 7.09 8.33
C CYS A 210 -10.27 8.14 8.49
N LYS A 211 -9.99 9.24 9.20
CA LYS A 211 -10.95 10.35 9.36
C LYS A 211 -11.28 11.01 8.03
N SER A 212 -10.27 11.31 7.20
CA SER A 212 -10.51 11.92 5.89
C SER A 212 -11.38 11.04 4.98
N VAL A 213 -11.11 9.73 4.94
CA VAL A 213 -11.95 8.76 4.22
C VAL A 213 -13.37 8.71 4.80
N GLN A 214 -13.52 8.68 6.13
CA GLN A 214 -14.84 8.67 6.76
C GLN A 214 -15.65 9.93 6.44
N SER A 215 -15.04 11.12 6.54
CA SER A 215 -15.67 12.39 6.17
C SER A 215 -16.08 12.41 4.70
N TYR A 216 -15.24 11.87 3.81
CA TYR A 216 -15.56 11.75 2.39
C TYR A 216 -16.79 10.86 2.14
N ILE A 217 -16.87 9.69 2.79
CA ILE A 217 -18.03 8.80 2.67
C ILE A 217 -19.30 9.52 3.14
N GLN A 218 -19.25 10.16 4.31
CA GLN A 218 -20.40 10.84 4.90
C GLN A 218 -20.89 12.01 4.04
N LYS A 219 -19.97 12.81 3.48
CA LYS A 219 -20.32 13.94 2.60
C LYS A 219 -21.03 13.45 1.32
N ASN A 220 -20.60 12.32 0.77
CA ASN A 220 -21.12 11.81 -0.50
C ASN A 220 -22.35 10.90 -0.34
N SER A 221 -22.55 10.26 0.82
CA SER A 221 -23.76 9.46 1.09
C SER A 221 -25.03 10.30 0.99
N ASP A 222 -24.96 11.55 1.47
CA ASP A 222 -26.10 12.45 1.52
C ASP A 222 -26.44 13.03 0.14
N THR A 223 -25.46 13.06 -0.77
CA THR A 223 -25.59 13.63 -2.12
C THR A 223 -26.08 12.60 -3.14
N ALA A 224 -25.79 11.31 -2.93
CA ALA A 224 -26.16 10.22 -3.84
C ALA A 224 -27.69 10.06 -4.01
N SER A 225 -28.50 10.54 -3.06
CA SER A 225 -29.96 10.56 -3.18
C SER A 225 -30.51 11.59 -4.16
N ALA A 226 -29.70 12.54 -4.65
CA ALA A 226 -30.21 13.72 -5.35
C ALA A 226 -29.63 13.99 -6.76
N SER A 227 -28.64 13.24 -7.24
CA SER A 227 -27.94 13.59 -8.51
C SER A 227 -27.85 12.45 -9.53
N THR A 228 -27.97 12.82 -10.81
CA THR A 228 -27.83 11.97 -12.01
C THR A 228 -26.40 11.91 -12.58
N GLY A 229 -25.40 12.48 -11.87
CA GLY A 229 -24.00 12.40 -12.28
C GLY A 229 -23.42 11.00 -12.03
N THR A 230 -22.42 10.58 -12.80
CA THR A 230 -21.68 9.32 -12.57
C THR A 230 -20.99 9.38 -11.20
N PRO A 231 -21.49 8.68 -10.18
CA PRO A 231 -20.89 8.71 -8.85
C PRO A 231 -19.52 8.02 -8.88
N PRO A 232 -18.62 8.31 -7.91
CA PRO A 232 -17.47 7.45 -7.66
C PRO A 232 -17.97 6.00 -7.57
N SER A 233 -17.20 5.06 -8.13
CA SER A 233 -17.69 3.68 -8.26
C SER A 233 -18.26 3.22 -6.91
N GLN A 234 -19.54 2.85 -6.88
CA GLN A 234 -20.24 2.42 -5.65
C GLN A 234 -19.44 1.34 -4.90
N GLN A 235 -18.66 0.57 -5.65
CA GLN A 235 -17.70 -0.39 -5.17
C GLN A 235 -16.66 0.20 -4.22
N LEU A 236 -16.07 1.35 -4.54
CA LEU A 236 -15.07 1.99 -3.71
C LEU A 236 -15.62 2.43 -2.35
N TYR A 237 -16.84 3.00 -2.32
CA TYR A 237 -17.52 3.35 -1.07
C TYR A 237 -17.72 2.11 -0.19
N LYS A 238 -18.23 1.02 -0.77
CA LYS A 238 -18.41 -0.24 -0.06
C LYS A 238 -17.08 -0.79 0.46
N MET A 239 -16.01 -0.74 -0.34
CA MET A 239 -14.67 -1.17 0.10
C MET A 239 -14.19 -0.33 1.29
N ALA A 240 -14.38 0.99 1.26
CA ALA A 240 -13.98 1.87 2.35
C ALA A 240 -14.77 1.60 3.65
N GLU A 241 -16.10 1.42 3.55
CA GLU A 241 -16.94 1.06 4.69
C GLU A 241 -16.52 -0.27 5.31
N VAL A 242 -16.30 -1.29 4.48
CA VAL A 242 -15.85 -2.61 4.92
C VAL A 242 -14.46 -2.52 5.56
N ALA A 243 -13.53 -1.77 4.98
CA ALA A 243 -12.18 -1.61 5.53
C ALA A 243 -12.17 -0.87 6.88
N LEU A 244 -13.03 0.15 7.04
CA LEU A 244 -13.21 0.86 8.32
C LEU A 244 -13.87 -0.04 9.38
N ALA A 245 -14.90 -0.80 9.00
CA ALA A 245 -15.56 -1.75 9.89
C ALA A 245 -14.61 -2.88 10.33
N THR A 246 -13.85 -3.44 9.39
CA THR A 246 -12.84 -4.46 9.65
C THR A 246 -11.77 -3.93 10.60
N GLY A 247 -11.33 -2.68 10.43
CA GLY A 247 -10.41 -2.01 11.36
C GLY A 247 -10.91 -1.96 12.80
N ARG A 248 -12.22 -1.73 13.02
CA ARG A 248 -12.84 -1.78 14.37
C ARG A 248 -12.74 -3.17 14.97
N VAL A 249 -13.09 -4.19 14.20
CA VAL A 249 -13.07 -5.59 14.67
C VAL A 249 -11.64 -6.05 14.97
N LEU A 250 -10.70 -5.78 14.07
CA LEU A 250 -9.29 -6.12 14.26
C LEU A 250 -8.68 -5.43 15.47
N HIS A 251 -8.96 -4.14 15.67
CA HIS A 251 -8.52 -3.44 16.86
C HIS A 251 -9.13 -4.06 18.12
N TYR A 252 -10.40 -4.49 18.06
CA TYR A 252 -11.05 -5.17 19.17
C TYR A 252 -10.37 -6.49 19.54
N VAL A 253 -10.13 -7.36 18.55
CA VAL A 253 -9.43 -8.63 18.74
C VAL A 253 -8.03 -8.39 19.31
N TYR A 254 -7.26 -7.45 18.75
CA TYR A 254 -5.94 -7.10 19.25
C TYR A 254 -5.97 -6.70 20.74
N CYS A 255 -6.93 -5.86 21.14
CA CYS A 255 -7.06 -5.45 22.53
C CYS A 255 -7.43 -6.62 23.45
N LEU A 256 -8.33 -7.52 23.02
CA LEU A 256 -8.67 -8.72 23.78
C LEU A 256 -7.45 -9.62 24.01
N GLU A 257 -6.63 -9.84 22.98
CA GLU A 257 -5.40 -10.62 23.09
C GLU A 257 -4.38 -10.00 24.06
N LYS A 258 -4.39 -8.67 24.20
CA LYS A 258 -3.57 -7.94 25.18
C LYS A 258 -4.20 -7.82 26.57
N GLY A 259 -5.39 -8.39 26.78
CA GLY A 259 -6.13 -8.27 28.04
C GLY A 259 -6.69 -6.87 28.31
N TRP A 260 -6.84 -6.05 27.28
CA TRP A 260 -7.42 -4.72 27.39
C TRP A 260 -8.94 -4.76 27.28
N THR A 261 -9.61 -3.96 28.09
CA THR A 261 -11.07 -3.78 28.02
C THR A 261 -11.42 -2.64 27.08
N ILE A 262 -12.27 -2.93 26.09
CA ILE A 262 -12.79 -1.90 25.18
C ILE A 262 -14.17 -1.44 25.63
N GLY A 263 -14.35 -0.13 25.75
CA GLY A 263 -15.66 0.46 26.02
C GLY A 263 -16.65 0.24 24.87
N VAL A 264 -17.90 -0.10 25.19
CA VAL A 264 -18.99 -0.40 24.24
C VAL A 264 -19.21 0.72 23.20
N LYS A 265 -18.91 1.98 23.56
CA LYS A 265 -19.02 3.14 22.64
C LYS A 265 -18.13 3.00 21.41
N PHE A 266 -16.94 2.40 21.55
CA PHE A 266 -16.01 2.18 20.45
C PHE A 266 -16.60 1.27 19.35
N LEU A 267 -17.32 0.22 19.76
CA LEU A 267 -17.92 -0.75 18.83
C LEU A 267 -19.07 -0.17 18.01
N LYS A 268 -19.83 0.78 18.58
CA LYS A 268 -20.97 1.41 17.90
C LYS A 268 -20.56 2.43 16.83
N GLY A 269 -19.27 2.70 16.65
CA GLY A 269 -18.80 3.73 15.71
C GLY A 269 -19.20 5.15 16.11
N ILE A 270 -19.77 5.34 17.31
CA ILE A 270 -20.08 6.64 17.87
C ILE A 270 -18.78 7.17 18.46
N GLN A 271 -18.29 8.29 17.92
CA GLN A 271 -17.11 8.97 18.48
C GLN A 271 -17.37 9.20 19.97
N ALA A 272 -16.62 8.51 20.82
CA ALA A 272 -16.55 8.86 22.22
C ALA A 272 -15.78 10.19 22.32
N GLU A 273 -16.51 11.29 22.53
CA GLU A 273 -15.93 12.45 23.20
C GLU A 273 -15.40 11.98 24.56
N VAL A 274 -14.11 12.22 24.79
CA VAL A 274 -13.43 11.83 26.03
C VAL A 274 -13.72 12.93 27.05
N SER A 275 -14.63 12.67 27.98
CA SER A 275 -14.57 13.30 29.29
C SER A 275 -13.50 12.59 30.11
N SER A 276 -12.46 13.34 30.49
CA SER A 276 -11.40 12.87 31.38
C SER A 276 -12.01 12.46 32.73
N PRO A 277 -11.80 11.23 33.22
CA PRO A 277 -12.09 10.92 34.61
C PRO A 277 -11.00 11.54 35.48
N ASP A 278 -11.42 12.06 36.63
CA ASP A 278 -10.55 12.72 37.61
C ASP A 278 -9.30 11.90 37.92
N ALA A 279 -8.15 12.55 37.78
CA ALA A 279 -6.86 12.03 38.13
C ALA A 279 -6.75 11.86 39.65
N SER A 280 -6.79 10.61 40.12
CA SER A 280 -6.25 10.26 41.44
C SER A 280 -5.30 9.07 41.33
N ASN A 281 -4.03 9.39 41.55
CA ASN A 281 -2.88 8.57 41.93
C ASN A 281 -2.58 7.25 41.20
N GLY A 282 -1.43 7.25 40.52
CA GLY A 282 -0.45 6.17 40.62
C GLY A 282 -0.14 5.42 39.33
N THR A 283 1.11 5.58 38.88
CA THR A 283 1.81 4.77 37.85
C THR A 283 1.30 4.91 36.41
N THR A 284 1.89 5.87 35.69
CA THR A 284 1.69 6.08 34.26
C THR A 284 2.38 4.97 33.47
N VAL A 285 1.67 3.88 33.21
CA VAL A 285 2.06 2.95 32.13
C VAL A 285 1.61 3.60 30.82
N GLN A 286 2.53 3.74 29.88
CA GLN A 286 2.32 4.34 28.56
C GLN A 286 1.42 3.41 27.71
N GLY A 287 0.12 3.42 28.03
CA GLY A 287 -0.93 2.66 27.34
C GLY A 287 -1.50 3.41 26.14
N CYS A 288 -2.05 2.66 25.19
CA CYS A 288 -2.79 3.20 24.05
C CYS A 288 -3.83 4.21 24.54
N ALA A 289 -3.79 5.47 24.06
CA ALA A 289 -4.55 6.62 24.57
C ALA A 289 -6.10 6.47 24.59
N ARG A 290 -6.64 5.33 24.17
CA ARG A 290 -8.08 5.01 24.19
C ARG A 290 -8.43 3.64 24.77
N CYS A 291 -7.44 2.84 25.15
CA CYS A 291 -7.65 1.60 25.87
C CYS A 291 -7.37 1.87 27.34
N THR A 292 -8.42 2.11 28.12
CA THR A 292 -8.26 2.11 29.57
C THR A 292 -7.91 0.69 29.97
N VAL A 293 -6.68 0.47 30.42
CA VAL A 293 -6.31 -0.76 31.13
C VAL A 293 -7.04 -0.69 32.46
N LEU A 294 -8.25 -1.23 32.52
CA LEU A 294 -8.82 -1.60 33.80
C LEU A 294 -7.89 -2.68 34.33
N HIS A 295 -7.06 -2.35 35.33
CA HIS A 295 -6.37 -3.35 36.11
C HIS A 295 -7.44 -4.25 36.72
N GLY A 296 -7.71 -5.35 36.02
CA GLY A 296 -8.53 -6.41 36.55
C GLY A 296 -7.85 -6.89 37.81
N VAL A 297 -8.50 -6.66 38.95
CA VAL A 297 -8.34 -7.49 40.14
C VAL A 297 -8.30 -8.92 39.62
N LYS A 298 -7.14 -9.60 39.76
CA LYS A 298 -7.03 -11.02 39.42
C LYS A 298 -8.22 -11.70 40.09
N LYS A 299 -9.12 -12.30 39.29
CA LYS A 299 -10.11 -13.21 39.87
C LYS A 299 -9.33 -14.32 40.59
N PRO A 300 -9.69 -14.65 41.85
CA PRO A 300 -9.09 -15.76 42.57
C PRO A 300 -9.27 -17.07 41.81
#